data_AF-A0A7J4TM70-F1
#
_entry.id   AF-A0A7J4TM70-F1
#
_cell.length_a   1.000
_cell.length_b   1.000
_cell.length_c   1.000
_cell.angle_alpha   90.00
_cell.angle_beta   90.00
_cell.angle_gamma   90.00
#
_symmetry.space_group_name_H-M   'P 1'
#
loop_
_entity.id
_entity.type
_entity.pdbx_description
1 polymer ?
#
loop_
_entity_poly.entity_id
_entity_poly.type
_entity_poly.pdbx_seq_one_letter_code
_entity_poly.pdbx_strand_id
1 'polypeptide(L)'
;MKHIYDDEASTLGDSFLKISALFFVGILILAFTTNPVATGTKEGERAPLLDGAAYAGNGWSSFDFSGQFDTSWDGNSSSNWVMLEFMDTDCPY
;
A
#
# COMPACT_ATOMS: atom_id res chain seq x y z
N MET A 1 -0.84 34.10 -44.61
CA MET A 1 -0.99 34.23 -43.15
C MET A 1 -1.54 32.92 -42.61
N LYS A 2 -0.68 31.89 -42.44
CA LYS A 2 -0.98 30.60 -41.77
C LYS A 2 0.31 29.79 -41.69
N HIS A 3 1.09 30.00 -40.65
CA HIS A 3 2.27 29.16 -40.32
C HIS A 3 2.63 29.30 -38.84
N ILE A 4 2.38 30.49 -38.25
CA ILE A 4 2.70 30.80 -36.84
C ILE A 4 1.84 29.98 -35.85
N TYR A 5 0.62 29.58 -36.23
CA TYR A 5 -0.31 28.87 -35.34
C TYR A 5 0.02 27.37 -35.19
N ASP A 6 0.72 26.77 -36.17
CA ASP A 6 1.08 25.35 -36.14
C ASP A 6 2.37 25.11 -35.34
N ASP A 7 3.31 26.06 -35.34
CA ASP A 7 4.57 25.95 -34.59
C ASP A 7 4.35 26.01 -33.07
N GLU A 8 3.42 26.86 -32.59
CA GLU A 8 3.11 26.98 -31.17
C GLU A 8 2.37 25.73 -30.64
N ALA A 9 1.41 25.21 -31.41
CA ALA A 9 0.70 23.98 -31.08
C ALA A 9 1.63 22.74 -31.11
N SER A 10 2.57 22.71 -32.06
CA SER A 10 3.61 21.68 -32.13
C SER A 10 4.57 21.75 -30.93
N THR A 11 4.99 22.95 -30.54
CA THR A 11 5.90 23.17 -29.41
C THR A 11 5.25 22.82 -28.06
N LEU A 12 3.97 23.15 -27.88
CA LEU A 12 3.20 22.78 -26.69
C LEU A 12 2.99 21.25 -26.61
N GLY A 13 2.67 20.61 -27.72
CA GLY A 13 2.52 19.16 -27.80
C GLY A 13 3.82 18.40 -27.53
N ASP A 14 4.93 18.86 -28.09
CA ASP A 14 6.26 18.28 -27.88
C ASP A 14 6.74 18.45 -26.42
N SER A 15 6.50 19.64 -25.84
CA SER A 15 6.83 19.90 -24.43
C SER A 15 5.98 19.04 -23.49
N PHE A 16 4.68 18.90 -23.76
CA PHE A 16 3.81 18.03 -22.99
C PHE A 16 4.28 16.57 -23.04
N LEU A 17 4.58 16.06 -24.23
CA LEU A 17 5.01 14.68 -24.42
C LEU A 17 6.33 14.39 -23.69
N LYS A 18 7.28 15.33 -23.70
CA LYS A 18 8.54 15.24 -22.94
C LYS A 18 8.33 15.22 -21.42
N ILE A 19 7.46 16.09 -20.91
CA ILE A 19 7.15 16.14 -19.46
C ILE A 19 6.42 14.86 -19.03
N SER A 20 5.44 14.40 -19.80
CA SER A 20 4.74 13.14 -19.54
C SER A 20 5.72 11.96 -19.57
N ALA A 21 6.62 11.90 -20.57
CA ALA A 21 7.63 10.85 -20.64
C ALA A 21 8.53 10.83 -19.40
N LEU A 22 9.02 11.99 -18.96
CA LEU A 22 9.84 12.10 -17.74
C LEU A 22 9.08 11.65 -16.48
N PHE A 23 7.81 12.02 -16.37
CA PHE A 23 6.95 11.60 -15.27
C PHE A 23 6.74 10.08 -15.24
N PHE A 24 6.44 9.47 -16.39
CA PHE A 24 6.28 8.01 -16.48
C PHE A 24 7.58 7.26 -16.23
N VAL A 25 8.73 7.74 -16.70
CA VAL A 25 10.02 7.15 -16.35
C VAL A 25 10.25 7.18 -14.84
N GLY A 26 9.93 8.30 -14.18
CA GLY A 26 10.00 8.42 -12.72
C GLY A 26 9.12 7.40 -11.99
N ILE A 27 7.85 7.25 -12.41
CA ILE A 27 6.94 6.25 -11.85
C ILE A 27 7.44 4.83 -12.09
N LEU A 28 7.94 4.52 -13.28
CA LEU A 28 8.47 3.19 -13.60
C LEU A 28 9.65 2.83 -12.70
N ILE A 29 10.59 3.78 -12.50
CA ILE A 29 11.71 3.56 -11.58
C ILE A 29 11.19 3.26 -10.17
N LEU A 30 10.25 4.04 -9.65
CA LEU A 30 9.66 3.79 -8.34
C LEU A 30 8.99 2.41 -8.30
N ALA A 31 8.13 2.08 -9.27
CA ALA A 31 7.41 0.81 -9.32
C ALA A 31 8.35 -0.42 -9.34
N PHE A 32 9.49 -0.33 -10.02
CA PHE A 32 10.47 -1.44 -10.08
C PHE A 32 11.49 -1.44 -8.93
N THR A 33 11.70 -0.32 -8.24
CA THR A 33 12.68 -0.21 -7.15
C THR A 33 12.06 -0.31 -5.77
N THR A 34 10.77 0.00 -5.62
CA THR A 34 10.05 -0.25 -4.38
C THR A 34 9.86 -1.75 -4.23
N ASN A 35 10.42 -2.34 -3.18
CA ASN A 35 10.09 -3.71 -2.80
C ASN A 35 8.65 -3.69 -2.23
N PRO A 36 7.64 -4.22 -2.94
CA PRO A 36 6.31 -4.30 -2.36
C PRO A 36 6.40 -5.22 -1.15
N VAL A 37 5.90 -4.76 0.01
CA VAL A 37 5.80 -5.64 1.16
C VAL A 37 4.72 -6.67 0.84
N ALA A 38 5.15 -7.88 0.46
CA ALA A 38 4.26 -8.99 0.18
C ALA A 38 3.32 -9.17 1.37
N THR A 39 2.01 -9.14 1.12
CA THR A 39 0.98 -9.19 2.17
C THR A 39 0.13 -10.43 1.93
N GLY A 40 -0.05 -11.25 2.96
CA GLY A 40 -0.75 -12.52 2.84
C GLY A 40 -0.58 -13.40 4.08
N THR A 41 -0.97 -14.67 3.94
CA THR A 41 -1.00 -15.65 5.05
C THR A 41 0.24 -16.55 5.10
N LYS A 42 1.18 -16.38 4.17
CA LYS A 42 2.38 -17.22 4.12
C LYS A 42 3.47 -16.67 5.03
N GLU A 43 4.35 -17.55 5.49
CA GLU A 43 5.53 -17.15 6.26
C GLU A 43 6.41 -16.17 5.47
N GLY A 44 6.84 -15.09 6.13
CA GLY A 44 7.63 -14.02 5.53
C GLY A 44 6.81 -12.95 4.80
N GLU A 45 5.50 -13.14 4.61
CA GLU A 45 4.58 -12.10 4.15
C GLU A 45 4.07 -11.28 5.35
N ARG A 46 3.85 -9.98 5.15
CA ARG A 46 3.16 -9.13 6.11
C ARG A 46 1.73 -9.66 6.28
N ALA A 47 1.26 -9.71 7.52
CA ALA A 47 -0.11 -10.10 7.79
C ALA A 47 -1.12 -9.16 7.09
N PRO A 48 -2.25 -9.67 6.58
CA PRO A 48 -3.27 -8.83 5.95
C PRO A 48 -3.80 -7.76 6.90
N LEU A 49 -4.17 -6.60 6.34
CA LEU A 49 -4.83 -5.55 7.11
C LEU A 49 -6.24 -6.02 7.46
N LEU A 50 -6.57 -5.96 8.75
CA LEU A 50 -7.89 -6.31 9.28
C LEU A 50 -8.42 -5.10 10.04
N ASP A 51 -9.62 -4.67 9.68
CA ASP A 51 -10.37 -3.63 10.36
C ASP A 51 -11.75 -4.16 10.77
N GLY A 52 -12.28 -3.65 11.88
CA GLY A 52 -13.60 -4.07 12.34
C GLY A 52 -13.94 -3.64 13.75
N ALA A 53 -14.99 -4.24 14.31
CA ALA A 53 -15.32 -4.08 15.71
C ALA A 53 -14.69 -5.22 16.51
N ALA A 54 -13.95 -4.89 17.56
CA ALA A 54 -13.42 -5.84 18.52
C ALA A 54 -14.06 -5.64 19.89
N TYR A 55 -14.32 -6.75 20.58
CA TYR A 55 -14.86 -6.74 21.93
C TYR A 55 -13.73 -6.92 22.95
N ALA A 56 -13.55 -5.94 23.84
CA ALA A 56 -12.46 -5.91 24.83
C ALA A 56 -12.93 -6.20 26.28
N GLY A 57 -14.10 -6.84 26.44
CA GLY A 57 -14.66 -7.19 27.75
C GLY A 57 -15.58 -6.13 28.37
N ASN A 58 -15.47 -4.86 27.96
CA ASN A 58 -16.31 -3.76 28.44
C ASN A 58 -17.17 -3.11 27.33
N GLY A 59 -17.14 -3.65 26.11
CA GLY A 59 -17.88 -3.13 24.97
C GLY A 59 -17.19 -3.42 23.64
N TRP A 60 -17.92 -3.13 22.56
CA TRP A 60 -17.39 -3.14 21.20
C TRP A 60 -16.70 -1.82 20.91
N SER A 61 -15.53 -1.89 20.28
CA SER A 61 -14.76 -0.72 19.85
C SER A 61 -14.18 -0.96 18.46
N SER A 62 -13.88 0.11 17.74
CA SER A 62 -13.19 0.00 16.45
C SER A 62 -11.77 -0.52 16.69
N PHE A 63 -11.38 -1.53 15.93
CA PHE A 63 -10.08 -2.14 15.92
C PHE A 63 -9.49 -2.04 14.52
N ASP A 64 -8.22 -1.63 14.49
CA ASP A 64 -7.39 -1.61 13.30
C ASP A 64 -6.11 -2.38 13.63
N PHE A 65 -5.93 -3.51 12.95
CA PHE A 65 -4.78 -4.38 13.16
C PHE A 65 -3.46 -3.73 12.74
N SER A 66 -3.49 -2.76 11.82
CA SER A 66 -2.29 -2.05 11.36
C SER A 66 -1.58 -1.33 12.51
N GLY A 67 -2.32 -0.89 13.53
CA GLY A 67 -1.78 -0.26 14.73
C GLY A 67 -0.96 -1.18 15.61
N GLN A 68 -1.02 -2.49 15.39
CA GLN A 68 -0.19 -3.48 16.10
C GLN A 68 1.15 -3.73 15.40
N PHE A 69 1.36 -3.21 14.20
CA PHE A 69 2.58 -3.44 13.44
C PHE A 69 3.73 -2.57 13.96
N ASP A 70 4.79 -3.23 14.41
CA ASP A 70 6.06 -2.57 14.69
C ASP A 70 6.80 -2.30 13.38
N THR A 71 6.53 -1.13 12.79
CA THR A 71 7.16 -0.68 11.54
C THR A 71 8.66 -0.37 11.69
N SER A 72 9.16 -0.29 12.93
CA SER A 72 10.56 -0.03 13.26
C SER A 72 11.34 -1.28 13.64
N TRP A 73 10.72 -2.46 13.56
CA TRP A 73 11.34 -3.70 13.99
C TRP A 73 12.55 -4.04 13.10
N ASP A 74 13.70 -4.27 13.74
CA ASP A 74 15.00 -4.48 13.09
C ASP A 74 15.46 -5.95 13.11
N GLY A 75 14.60 -6.86 13.58
CA GLY A 75 14.90 -8.29 13.71
C GLY A 75 15.67 -8.69 14.97
N ASN A 76 16.15 -7.71 15.76
CA ASN A 76 16.97 -7.97 16.94
C ASN A 76 16.39 -7.35 18.23
N SER A 77 15.36 -6.52 18.11
CA SER A 77 14.59 -5.99 19.23
C SER A 77 13.41 -6.91 19.62
N SER A 78 13.07 -6.93 20.91
CA SER A 78 11.84 -7.56 21.38
C SER A 78 10.63 -6.74 20.94
N SER A 79 9.67 -7.38 20.28
CA SER A 79 8.42 -6.78 19.86
C SER A 79 7.24 -7.63 20.30
N ASN A 80 6.03 -7.06 20.24
CA ASN A 80 4.81 -7.76 20.63
C ASN A 80 4.43 -8.77 19.53
N TRP A 81 4.01 -9.96 19.94
CA TRP A 81 3.46 -10.97 19.03
C TRP A 81 1.94 -10.97 19.14
N VAL A 82 1.28 -11.18 18.00
CA VAL A 82 -0.17 -11.30 17.91
C VAL A 82 -0.50 -12.62 17.26
N MET A 83 -1.45 -13.36 17.84
CA MET A 83 -2.04 -14.55 17.26
C MET A 83 -3.44 -14.22 16.79
N LEU A 84 -3.76 -14.56 15.53
CA LEU A 84 -5.09 -14.43 14.96
C LEU A 84 -5.67 -15.83 14.80
N GLU A 85 -6.85 -16.04 15.36
CA GLU A 85 -7.60 -17.29 15.25
C GLU A 85 -8.95 -17.00 14.58
N PHE A 86 -9.22 -17.68 13.48
CA PHE A 86 -10.51 -17.60 12.79
C PHE A 86 -11.36 -18.77 13.27
N MET A 87 -12.43 -18.47 14.00
CA MET A 87 -13.38 -19.46 14.48
C MET A 87 -14.77 -19.17 13.93
N ASP A 88 -15.42 -20.22 13.45
CA ASP A 88 -16.85 -20.24 13.20
C ASP A 88 -17.55 -20.45 14.56
N THR A 89 -18.54 -19.61 14.87
CA THR A 89 -19.26 -19.64 16.15
C THR A 89 -20.48 -20.54 16.13
N ASP A 90 -20.83 -21.06 14.97
CA ASP A 90 -22.11 -21.66 14.63
C ASP A 90 -21.99 -23.11 14.15
N CYS A 91 -20.80 -23.70 14.15
CA CYS A 91 -20.59 -25.14 13.90
C CYS A 91 -20.60 -25.98 15.21
N PRO A 92 -21.59 -26.87 15.43
CA PRO A 92 -21.59 -27.81 16.53
C PRO A 92 -20.76 -29.05 16.16
N TYR A 93 -19.44 -28.98 16.38
CA TYR A 93 -18.44 -30.06 16.27
C TYR A 93 -18.33 -30.74 14.89
#